data_AF-A0A0F9LIF4-F1
#
_entry.id   AF-A0A0F9LIF4-F1
#
_cell.length_a   1.000
_cell.length_b   1.000
_cell.length_c   1.000
_cell.angle_alpha   90.00
_cell.angle_beta   90.00
_cell.angle_gamma   90.00
#
_symmetry.space_group_name_H-M   'P 1'
#
loop_
_entity.id
_entity.type
_entity.pdbx_description
1 polymer ?
#
loop_
_entity_poly.entity_id
_entity_poly.type
_entity_poly.pdbx_seq_one_letter_code
_entity_poly.pdbx_strand_id
1 'polypeptide(L)'
;MINEEFEESEEVEELEAILVDVKIIRSKGQVTLVEWDDEGRFRRMLVPREVVLENKDGRGLIVEEILEMGIPYGVNWEVRIQKSFVITGVQVAQQLEVLGIWTKEDYECNPSIVQQAVLGAARDILIDLYAIIRTIPKQEN
;
A
#
# COMPACT_ATOMS: atom_id res chain seq x y z
N MET A 1 28.84 -36.88 -47.09
CA MET A 1 27.39 -36.86 -46.86
C MET A 1 27.18 -37.16 -45.39
N ILE A 2 26.96 -36.12 -44.59
CA ILE A 2 26.50 -36.25 -43.19
C ILE A 2 25.38 -35.23 -43.10
N ASN A 3 24.14 -35.72 -43.22
CA ASN A 3 22.93 -35.04 -42.78
C ASN A 3 22.43 -35.92 -41.63
N GLU A 4 22.41 -35.38 -40.42
CA GLU A 4 21.50 -35.83 -39.38
C GLU A 4 20.94 -34.58 -38.73
N GLU A 5 19.62 -34.47 -38.87
CA GLU A 5 18.76 -33.34 -38.56
C GLU A 5 18.59 -33.24 -37.04
N PHE A 6 18.84 -32.06 -36.49
CA PHE A 6 18.34 -31.67 -35.17
C PHE A 6 17.10 -30.80 -35.41
N GLU A 7 15.92 -31.41 -35.42
CA GLU A 7 14.65 -30.72 -35.16
C GLU A 7 14.37 -30.85 -33.66
N GLU A 8 14.88 -29.91 -32.87
CA GLU A 8 14.34 -29.64 -31.54
C GLU A 8 13.11 -28.76 -31.72
N SER A 9 11.93 -29.38 -31.65
CA SER A 9 10.65 -28.68 -31.57
C SER A 9 10.50 -28.08 -30.17
N GLU A 10 10.71 -26.76 -30.03
CA GLU A 10 10.31 -26.01 -28.84
C GLU A 10 8.77 -26.00 -28.76
N GLU A 11 8.22 -26.79 -27.83
CA GLU A 11 6.84 -26.64 -27.39
C GLU A 11 6.71 -25.28 -26.69
N VAL A 12 6.20 -24.28 -27.42
CA VAL A 12 5.86 -22.98 -26.84
C VAL A 12 4.57 -23.16 -26.03
N GLU A 13 4.73 -23.36 -24.73
CA GLU A 13 3.63 -23.34 -23.77
C GLU A 13 3.01 -21.92 -23.80
N GLU A 14 1.83 -21.77 -24.42
CA GLU A 14 1.05 -20.53 -24.35
C GLU A 14 0.62 -20.32 -22.89
N LEU A 15 1.45 -19.61 -22.13
CA LEU A 15 1.06 -19.11 -20.82
C LEU A 15 -0.10 -18.13 -21.05
N GLU A 16 -1.29 -18.51 -20.58
CA GLU A 16 -2.43 -17.58 -20.51
C GLU A 16 -2.04 -16.39 -19.65
N ALA A 17 -1.81 -15.25 -20.28
CA ALA A 17 -1.45 -14.03 -19.55
C ALA A 17 -2.59 -13.63 -18.60
N ILE A 18 -2.27 -13.53 -17.31
CA ILE A 18 -3.23 -13.11 -16.29
C ILE A 18 -3.44 -11.60 -16.42
N LEU A 19 -4.67 -11.19 -16.72
CA LEU A 19 -5.04 -9.77 -16.81
C LEU A 19 -5.57 -9.28 -15.46
N VAL A 20 -4.96 -8.21 -14.95
CA VAL A 20 -5.33 -7.52 -13.72
C VAL A 20 -6.09 -6.25 -14.06
N ASP A 21 -7.26 -6.07 -13.43
CA ASP A 21 -8.01 -4.82 -13.51
C ASP A 21 -7.38 -3.75 -12.63
N VAL A 22 -7.04 -2.62 -13.25
CA VAL A 22 -6.36 -1.52 -12.59
C VAL A 22 -7.18 -0.23 -12.71
N LYS A 23 -7.09 0.60 -11.68
CA LYS A 23 -7.55 1.98 -11.70
C LYS A 23 -6.43 2.87 -12.23
N ILE A 24 -6.73 3.66 -13.25
CA ILE A 24 -5.79 4.65 -13.78
C ILE A 24 -5.87 5.91 -12.91
N ILE A 25 -4.81 6.19 -12.16
CA ILE A 25 -4.76 7.36 -11.27
C ILE A 25 -4.38 8.60 -12.05
N ARG A 26 -3.37 8.49 -12.94
CA ARG A 26 -2.92 9.59 -13.80
C ARG A 26 -2.05 9.06 -14.94
N SER A 27 -2.14 9.69 -16.10
CA SER A 27 -1.17 9.50 -17.20
C SER A 27 -0.43 10.80 -17.47
N LYS A 28 0.90 10.73 -17.62
CA LYS A 28 1.75 11.90 -17.96
C LYS A 28 2.84 11.45 -18.94
N GLY A 29 2.78 11.95 -20.17
CA GLY A 29 3.69 11.53 -21.23
C GLY A 29 3.48 10.05 -21.58
N GLN A 30 4.57 9.27 -21.56
CA GLN A 30 4.58 7.83 -21.88
C GLN A 30 4.42 6.93 -20.66
N VAL A 31 4.06 7.49 -19.50
CA VAL A 31 3.94 6.74 -18.24
C VAL A 31 2.55 6.93 -17.65
N THR A 32 2.00 5.84 -17.13
CA THR A 32 0.72 5.81 -16.43
C THR A 32 0.93 5.31 -14.99
N LEU A 33 0.40 6.05 -14.02
CA LEU A 33 0.28 5.63 -12.64
C LEU A 33 -1.01 4.83 -12.48
N VAL A 34 -0.89 3.58 -12.08
CA VAL A 34 -2.01 2.66 -11.87
C VAL A 34 -2.08 2.24 -10.41
N GLU A 35 -3.27 1.85 -9.98
CA GLU A 35 -3.59 1.33 -8.66
C GLU A 35 -4.43 0.05 -8.81
N TRP A 36 -4.11 -0.99 -8.05
CA TRP A 36 -4.94 -2.20 -8.00
C TRP A 36 -4.99 -2.76 -6.60
N ASP A 37 -5.99 -3.61 -6.35
CA ASP A 37 -6.14 -4.35 -5.11
C ASP A 37 -5.37 -5.66 -5.21
N ASP A 38 -4.41 -5.85 -4.30
CA ASP A 38 -3.64 -7.06 -4.13
C ASP A 38 -3.95 -7.63 -2.75
N GLU A 39 -4.89 -8.57 -2.69
CA GLU A 39 -5.31 -9.24 -1.46
C GLU A 39 -5.75 -8.26 -0.33
N GLY A 40 -6.47 -7.19 -0.68
CA GLY A 40 -6.92 -6.16 0.25
C GLY A 40 -5.89 -5.06 0.51
N ARG A 41 -4.73 -5.10 -0.16
CA ARG A 41 -3.71 -4.05 -0.13
C ARG A 41 -3.68 -3.33 -1.46
N PHE A 42 -3.95 -2.03 -1.44
CA PHE A 42 -3.79 -1.21 -2.63
C PHE A 42 -2.31 -1.00 -2.95
N ARG A 43 -1.90 -1.46 -4.14
CA ARG A 43 -0.58 -1.19 -4.70
C ARG A 43 -0.66 -0.12 -5.77
N ARG A 44 0.42 0.64 -5.94
CA ARG A 44 0.55 1.63 -7.01
C ARG A 44 1.86 1.45 -7.74
N MET A 45 1.82 1.51 -9.06
CA MET A 45 3.01 1.45 -9.90
C MET A 45 2.94 2.40 -11.08
N LEU A 46 4.12 2.85 -11.50
CA LEU A 46 4.32 3.53 -12.77
C LEU A 46 4.66 2.48 -13.83
N VAL A 47 3.86 2.44 -14.88
CA VAL A 47 4.02 1.54 -16.03
C VAL A 47 4.06 2.35 -17.33
N PRO A 48 4.65 1.82 -18.42
CA PRO A 48 4.51 2.42 -19.73
C PRO A 48 3.04 2.58 -20.13
N ARG A 49 2.68 3.64 -20.85
CA ARG A 49 1.27 3.88 -21.18
C ARG A 49 0.71 2.82 -22.13
N GLU A 50 1.54 2.37 -23.06
CA GLU A 50 1.21 1.41 -24.11
C GLU A 50 0.83 0.03 -23.59
N VAL A 51 1.21 -0.32 -22.36
CA VAL A 51 0.85 -1.60 -21.74
C VAL A 51 -0.51 -1.57 -21.06
N VAL A 52 -1.15 -0.40 -20.97
CA VAL A 52 -2.45 -0.23 -20.33
C VAL A 52 -3.56 -0.29 -21.37
N LEU A 53 -4.37 -1.34 -21.33
CA LEU A 53 -5.58 -1.44 -22.15
C LEU A 53 -6.69 -0.61 -21.50
N GLU A 54 -6.73 0.69 -21.83
CA GLU A 54 -7.64 1.67 -21.21
C GLU A 54 -9.12 1.40 -21.56
N ASN A 55 -9.98 1.41 -20.53
CA ASN A 55 -11.44 1.43 -20.63
C ASN A 55 -11.97 2.85 -20.43
N LYS A 56 -13.21 3.13 -20.85
CA LYS A 56 -13.80 4.49 -20.85
C LYS A 56 -14.02 5.12 -19.46
N ASP A 57 -13.86 4.34 -18.39
CA ASP A 57 -14.21 4.75 -17.02
C ASP A 57 -12.98 5.02 -16.12
N GLY A 58 -11.82 5.32 -16.72
CA GLY A 58 -10.58 5.54 -15.95
C GLY A 58 -10.04 4.25 -15.30
N ARG A 59 -10.38 3.10 -15.88
CA ARG A 59 -9.82 1.79 -15.55
C ARG A 59 -9.05 1.24 -16.75
N GLY A 60 -8.26 0.20 -16.55
CA GLY A 60 -7.64 -0.53 -17.64
C GLY A 60 -7.29 -1.95 -17.23
N LEU A 61 -6.86 -2.75 -18.20
CA LEU A 61 -6.31 -4.08 -17.97
C LEU A 61 -4.81 -4.06 -18.25
N ILE A 62 -4.04 -4.74 -17.39
CA ILE A 62 -2.59 -4.91 -17.54
C ILE A 62 -2.26 -6.38 -17.24
N VAL A 63 -1.30 -6.92 -17.98
CA VAL A 63 -0.71 -8.25 -17.74
C VAL A 63 0.04 -8.23 -16.39
N GLU A 64 -0.24 -9.20 -15.52
CA GLU A 64 0.30 -9.26 -14.15
C GLU A 64 1.83 -9.15 -14.10
N GLU A 65 2.53 -9.85 -14.99
CA GLU A 65 3.99 -9.84 -15.07
C GLU A 65 4.53 -8.42 -15.38
N ILE A 66 3.78 -7.61 -16.12
CA ILE A 66 4.14 -6.21 -16.38
C ILE A 66 3.96 -5.36 -15.13
N LEU A 67 2.93 -5.64 -14.32
CA LEU A 67 2.78 -4.99 -13.01
C LEU A 67 3.95 -5.33 -12.10
N GLU A 68 4.44 -6.58 -12.09
CA GLU A 68 5.60 -6.95 -11.28
C GLU A 68 6.89 -6.24 -11.68
N MET A 69 7.04 -5.94 -12.98
CA MET A 69 8.17 -5.18 -13.53
C MET A 69 8.02 -3.65 -13.42
N GLY A 70 6.85 -3.16 -13.00
CA GLY A 70 6.57 -1.74 -12.86
C GLY A 70 7.45 -1.07 -11.80
N ILE A 71 7.52 0.27 -11.83
CA ILE A 71 8.24 1.02 -10.80
C ILE A 71 7.26 1.28 -9.64
N PRO A 72 7.52 0.75 -8.42
CA PRO A 72 6.66 1.00 -7.28
C PRO A 72 6.50 2.50 -6.99
N TYR A 73 5.26 2.94 -6.81
CA TYR A 73 4.93 4.32 -6.51
C TYR A 73 4.37 4.46 -5.10
N GLY A 74 4.74 5.55 -4.42
CA GLY A 74 4.37 5.80 -3.03
C GLY A 74 5.43 5.35 -2.02
N VAL A 75 4.99 5.20 -0.78
CA VAL A 75 5.85 4.91 0.37
C VAL A 75 5.47 3.54 0.90
N ASN A 76 6.44 2.65 1.05
CA ASN A 76 6.22 1.39 1.75
C ASN A 76 6.10 1.68 3.26
N TRP A 77 4.86 1.94 3.69
CA TRP A 77 4.56 2.29 5.07
C TRP A 77 4.91 1.17 6.04
N GLU A 78 4.66 -0.09 5.66
CA GLU A 78 4.95 -1.26 6.51
C GLU A 78 6.41 -1.29 6.96
N VAL A 79 7.35 -1.16 6.02
CA VAL A 79 8.78 -1.12 6.35
C VAL A 79 9.13 0.07 7.24
N ARG A 80 8.45 1.21 7.06
CA ARG A 80 8.74 2.45 7.82
C ARG A 80 8.14 2.44 9.23
N ILE A 81 7.04 1.73 9.46
CA ILE A 81 6.30 1.72 10.74
C ILE A 81 6.55 0.45 11.58
N GLN A 82 7.31 -0.52 11.06
CA GLN A 82 7.52 -1.86 11.62
C GLN A 82 7.91 -1.92 13.11
N LYS A 83 8.62 -0.93 13.65
CA LYS A 83 9.20 -0.98 15.01
C LYS A 83 8.52 -0.08 16.05
N SER A 84 7.67 0.86 15.62
CA SER A 84 7.28 2.00 16.46
C SER A 84 5.78 2.16 16.70
N PHE A 85 4.94 1.17 16.36
CA PHE A 85 3.48 1.35 16.28
C PHE A 85 2.70 0.37 17.16
N VAL A 86 3.21 0.08 18.35
CA VAL A 86 2.52 -0.76 19.34
C VAL A 86 2.01 0.13 20.46
N ILE A 87 0.68 0.23 20.57
CA ILE A 87 0.03 0.81 21.75
C ILE A 87 -0.22 -0.34 22.73
N THR A 88 0.39 -0.26 23.90
CA THR A 88 0.19 -1.24 24.96
C THR A 88 -0.98 -0.86 25.85
N GLY A 89 -1.63 -1.85 26.48
CA GLY A 89 -2.70 -1.59 27.45
C GLY A 89 -2.23 -0.73 28.63
N VAL A 90 -0.95 -0.82 29.03
CA VAL A 90 -0.35 0.00 30.09
C VAL A 90 -0.34 1.49 29.70
N GLN A 91 0.01 1.81 28.45
CA GLN A 91 0.00 3.20 27.98
C GLN A 91 -1.42 3.78 27.96
N VAL A 92 -2.41 2.99 27.53
CA VAL A 92 -3.82 3.42 27.55
C VAL A 92 -4.31 3.62 28.98
N ALA A 93 -4.02 2.68 29.89
CA ALA A 93 -4.40 2.78 31.29
C ALA A 93 -3.82 4.05 31.95
N GLN A 94 -2.55 4.34 31.74
CA GLN A 94 -1.92 5.57 32.24
C GLN A 94 -2.63 6.84 31.72
N GLN A 95 -3.03 6.86 30.44
CA GLN A 95 -3.74 8.02 29.89
C GLN A 95 -5.17 8.14 30.41
N LEU A 96 -5.86 7.02 30.68
CA LEU A 96 -7.17 7.03 31.33
C LEU A 96 -7.07 7.63 32.74
N GLU A 97 -6.09 7.18 33.53
CA GLU A 97 -5.84 7.70 34.89
C GLU A 97 -5.52 9.20 34.89
N VAL A 98 -4.67 9.66 33.96
CA VAL A 98 -4.32 11.08 33.78
C VAL A 98 -5.54 11.94 33.47
N LEU A 99 -6.50 11.40 32.71
CA LEU A 99 -7.75 12.07 32.34
C LEU A 99 -8.88 11.86 33.36
N GLY A 100 -8.58 11.23 34.50
CA GLY A 100 -9.54 11.06 35.60
C GLY A 100 -10.53 9.90 35.41
N ILE A 101 -10.27 8.97 34.50
CA ILE A 101 -11.10 7.78 34.28
C ILE A 101 -10.51 6.61 35.09
N TRP A 102 -11.14 6.27 36.21
CA TRP A 102 -10.68 5.21 37.12
C TRP A 102 -11.66 4.04 37.20
N THR A 103 -12.93 4.32 36.96
CA THR A 103 -14.03 3.37 37.13
C THR A 103 -14.81 3.14 35.84
N LYS A 104 -15.69 2.15 35.87
CA LYS A 104 -16.63 1.88 34.78
C LYS A 104 -17.58 3.06 34.59
N GLU A 105 -18.07 3.65 35.68
CA GLU A 105 -19.01 4.76 35.65
C GLU A 105 -18.35 6.00 35.02
N ASP A 106 -17.08 6.28 35.32
CA ASP A 106 -16.33 7.37 34.68
C ASP A 106 -16.27 7.18 33.16
N TYR A 107 -16.00 5.95 32.72
CA TYR A 107 -15.94 5.57 31.30
C TYR A 107 -17.30 5.77 30.62
N GLU A 108 -18.38 5.27 31.21
CA GLU A 108 -19.72 5.34 30.65
C GLU A 108 -20.26 6.78 30.60
N CYS A 109 -19.93 7.60 31.59
CA CYS A 109 -20.32 9.01 31.62
C CYS A 109 -19.50 9.88 30.67
N ASN A 110 -18.26 9.49 30.32
CA ASN A 110 -17.33 10.33 29.57
C ASN A 110 -16.66 9.61 28.37
N PRO A 111 -17.43 9.04 27.42
CA PRO A 111 -16.87 8.24 26.32
C PRO A 111 -15.94 9.03 25.39
N SER A 112 -16.13 10.34 25.24
CA SER A 112 -15.23 11.20 24.45
C SER A 112 -13.86 11.34 25.09
N ILE A 113 -13.78 11.40 26.42
CA ILE A 113 -12.52 11.49 27.17
C ILE A 113 -11.74 10.18 27.08
N VAL A 114 -12.44 9.04 27.09
CA VAL A 114 -11.83 7.73 26.84
C VAL A 114 -11.17 7.67 25.45
N GLN A 115 -11.85 8.16 24.41
CA GLN A 115 -11.25 8.21 23.06
C GLN A 115 -9.99 9.08 23.05
N GLN A 116 -10.01 10.20 23.78
CA GLN A 116 -8.84 11.05 23.94
C GLN A 116 -7.70 10.35 24.69
N ALA A 117 -8.00 9.50 25.68
CA ALA A 117 -6.98 8.69 26.36
C ALA A 117 -6.27 7.74 25.40
N VAL A 118 -7.03 7.05 24.54
CA VAL A 118 -6.48 6.14 23.52
C VAL A 118 -5.62 6.91 22.51
N LEU A 119 -6.09 8.07 22.05
CA LEU A 119 -5.30 8.93 21.16
C LEU A 119 -4.05 9.50 21.85
N GLY A 120 -4.14 9.83 23.14
CA GLY A 120 -3.01 10.24 23.97
C GLY A 120 -1.95 9.14 24.07
N ALA A 121 -2.38 7.88 24.18
CA ALA A 121 -1.46 6.74 24.20
C ALA A 121 -0.76 6.53 22.86
N ALA A 122 -1.37 7.00 21.76
CA ALA A 122 -0.79 7.00 20.42
C ALA A 122 0.12 8.22 20.14
N ARG A 123 0.31 9.14 21.09
CA ARG A 123 1.03 10.41 20.84
C ARG A 123 2.43 10.21 20.29
N ASP A 124 3.22 9.34 20.89
CA ASP A 124 4.60 9.10 20.47
C ASP A 124 4.65 8.50 19.05
N ILE A 125 3.69 7.65 18.73
CA ILE A 125 3.49 7.09 17.39
C ILE A 125 3.23 8.21 16.37
N LEU A 126 2.38 9.18 16.71
CA LEU A 126 2.10 10.33 15.84
C LEU A 126 3.33 11.21 15.63
N ILE A 127 4.15 11.39 16.66
CA ILE A 127 5.41 12.14 16.57
C ILE A 127 6.39 11.41 15.63
N ASP A 128 6.52 10.09 15.78
CA ASP A 128 7.37 9.26 14.91
C ASP A 128 6.88 9.27 13.45
N LEU A 129 5.56 9.15 13.21
CA LEU A 129 4.97 9.32 11.89
C LEU A 129 5.38 10.66 11.27
N TYR A 130 5.27 11.73 12.05
CA TYR A 130 5.62 13.06 11.57
C TYR A 130 7.11 13.18 11.23
N ALA A 131 7.98 12.60 12.05
CA ALA A 131 9.42 12.54 11.79
C ALA A 131 9.71 11.76 10.49
N ILE A 132 9.07 10.60 10.30
CA ILE A 132 9.20 9.79 9.08
C ILE A 132 8.75 10.60 7.86
N ILE A 133 7.58 11.25 7.90
CA ILE A 133 7.05 12.05 6.79
C ILE A 133 8.02 13.13 6.35
N ARG A 134 8.69 13.80 7.29
CA ARG A 134 9.67 14.86 6.97
C ARG A 134 10.90 14.34 6.24
N THR A 135 11.22 13.06 6.34
CA THR A 135 12.34 12.43 5.63
C THR A 135 11.97 11.94 4.23
N ILE A 136 10.67 11.86 3.92
CA ILE A 136 10.20 11.37 2.63
C ILE A 136 10.28 12.53 1.63
N PRO A 137 11.05 12.39 0.53
CA PRO A 137 11.08 13.40 -0.51
C PRO A 137 9.68 13.54 -1.12
N LYS A 138 9.29 14.77 -1.45
CA LYS A 138 8.06 14.99 -2.23
C LYS A 138 8.20 14.22 -3.53
N GLN A 139 7.25 13.34 -3.82
CA GLN A 139 7.19 12.71 -5.13
C GLN A 139 6.77 13.79 -6.13
N GLU A 140 7.71 14.18 -6.99
CA GLU A 140 7.45 15.18 -8.02
C GLU A 140 6.46 14.61 -9.04
N ASN A 141 5.50 15.46 -9.41
CA ASN A 141 4.48 15.16 -10.41
C ASN A 141 5.08 15.18 -11.81
#